data_AF-A0A7J2Y8M0-F1
#
_entry.id   AF-A0A7J2Y8M0-F1
#
_cell.length_a   1.000
_cell.length_b   1.000
_cell.length_c   1.000
_cell.angle_alpha   90.00
_cell.angle_beta   90.00
_cell.angle_gamma   90.00
#
_symmetry.space_group_name_H-M   'P 1'
#
loop_
_entity.id
_entity.type
_entity.pdbx_description
1 polymer ?
#
loop_
_entity_poly.entity_id
_entity_poly.type
_entity_poly.pdbx_seq_one_letter_code
_entity_poly.pdbx_strand_id
1 'polypeptide(L)' 'MPEVVIRALKVSGYVKGPCPKCGKEERGLVMFDDFAIGWECLACGEVGRADRVEWIDGGTESSTETRHD' A
#
# COMPACT_ATOMS: atom_id res chain seq x y z
N MET A 1 5.23 -12.15 15.46
CA MET A 1 4.56 -12.07 14.14
C MET A 1 5.41 -11.21 13.23
N PRO A 2 5.52 -11.50 11.92
CA PRO A 2 6.22 -10.63 11.00
C PRO A 2 5.50 -9.28 10.91
N GLU A 3 6.29 -8.20 10.79
CA GLU A 3 5.79 -6.83 10.62
C GLU A 3 4.98 -6.71 9.31
N VAL A 4 3.80 -6.11 9.37
CA VAL A 4 2.95 -5.80 8.22
C VAL A 4 3.25 -4.39 7.74
N VAL A 5 4.03 -4.29 6.66
CA VAL A 5 4.38 -3.02 6.02
C VAL A 5 3.55 -2.83 4.76
N ILE A 6 2.88 -1.67 4.63
CA ILE A 6 2.15 -1.29 3.42
C ILE A 6 2.88 -0.19 2.65
N ARG A 7 2.79 -0.21 1.33
CA ARG A 7 3.36 0.83 0.45
C ARG A 7 2.28 1.75 -0.06
N ALA A 8 2.35 3.04 0.27
CA ALA A 8 1.33 4.02 -0.11
C ALA A 8 1.93 5.15 -0.96
N LEU A 9 1.24 5.52 -2.04
CA LEU A 9 1.56 6.70 -2.84
C LEU A 9 1.36 7.96 -2.01
N LYS A 10 2.43 8.74 -1.85
CA LYS A 10 2.43 9.96 -1.02
C LYS A 10 1.40 11.00 -1.48
N VAL A 11 1.15 11.07 -2.78
CA VAL A 11 0.24 12.06 -3.40
C VAL A 11 -1.24 11.73 -3.23
N SER A 12 -1.60 10.45 -3.07
CA SER A 12 -3.00 10.00 -3.12
C SER A 12 -3.42 9.08 -1.99
N GLY A 13 -2.49 8.56 -1.19
CA GLY A 13 -2.76 7.51 -0.21
C GLY A 13 -3.13 6.16 -0.84
N TYR A 14 -2.93 5.98 -2.15
CA TYR A 14 -3.19 4.69 -2.81
C TYR A 14 -2.18 3.64 -2.34
N VAL A 15 -2.68 2.51 -1.85
CA VAL A 15 -1.86 1.42 -1.29
C VAL A 15 -1.62 0.35 -2.35
N LYS A 16 -0.35 0.00 -2.61
CA LYS A 16 0.02 -1.02 -3.60
C LYS A 16 -0.30 -2.45 -3.13
N GLY A 17 -0.58 -3.30 -4.12
CA GLY A 17 -0.75 -4.74 -4.00
C GLY A 17 -2.22 -5.21 -4.06
N PRO A 18 -2.45 -6.53 -4.18
CA PRO A 18 -3.80 -7.10 -4.27
C PRO A 18 -4.47 -7.25 -2.90
N CYS A 19 -5.77 -6.99 -2.81
CA CYS A 19 -6.55 -7.34 -1.63
C CYS A 19 -6.48 -8.85 -1.36
N PRO A 20 -6.16 -9.31 -0.15
CA PRO A 20 -6.04 -10.74 0.16
C PRO A 20 -7.39 -11.49 0.06
N LYS A 21 -8.52 -10.78 0.05
CA LYS A 21 -9.86 -11.36 -0.03
C LYS A 21 -10.39 -11.49 -1.46
N CYS A 22 -10.27 -10.43 -2.27
CA CYS A 22 -10.85 -10.39 -3.61
C CYS A 22 -9.81 -10.33 -4.75
N GLY A 23 -8.52 -10.21 -4.44
CA GLY A 23 -7.42 -10.19 -5.41
C GLY A 23 -7.25 -8.89 -6.18
N LYS A 24 -8.17 -7.92 -6.07
CA LYS A 24 -8.11 -6.65 -6.81
C LYS A 24 -7.08 -5.68 -6.20
N GLU A 25 -6.37 -4.96 -7.06
CA GLU A 25 -5.43 -3.89 -6.69
C GLU A 25 -6.16 -2.55 -6.63
N GLU A 26 -7.04 -2.39 -5.66
CA GLU A 26 -7.80 -1.16 -5.44
C GLU A 26 -7.84 -0.91 -3.93
N ARG A 27 -6.73 -0.44 -3.35
CA ARG A 27 -6.60 -0.23 -1.91
C ARG A 27 -6.28 1.22 -1.58
N GLY A 28 -6.95 1.74 -0.55
CA GLY A 28 -6.72 3.08 0.01
C GLY A 28 -6.10 2.99 1.40
N LEU A 29 -5.28 3.99 1.75
CA LEU A 29 -4.78 4.17 3.10
C LEU A 29 -5.91 4.63 4.02
N VAL A 30 -6.04 4.00 5.17
CA VAL A 30 -7.03 4.38 6.19
C VAL A 30 -6.39 4.56 7.55
N MET A 31 -6.97 5.45 8.35
CA MET A 31 -6.64 5.65 9.76
C MET A 31 -7.85 5.21 10.58
N PHE A 32 -7.62 4.39 11.60
CA PHE A 32 -8.66 3.91 12.52
C PHE A 32 -8.84 4.89 13.69
N ASP A 33 -9.92 4.71 14.45
CA ASP A 33 -10.26 5.58 15.60
C ASP A 33 -9.21 5.52 16.73
N ASP A 34 -8.43 4.44 16.83
CA ASP A 34 -7.32 4.26 17.76
C ASP A 34 -5.99 4.82 17.23
N PHE A 35 -6.04 5.64 16.17
CA PHE A 35 -4.88 6.17 15.45
C PHE A 35 -4.00 5.11 14.78
N ALA A 36 -4.44 3.84 14.74
CA ALA A 36 -3.76 2.83 13.95
C ALA A 36 -3.89 3.15 12.46
N ILE A 37 -2.90 2.74 11.68
CA ILE A 37 -2.91 2.86 10.23
C ILE A 37 -3.19 1.50 9.61
N GLY A 38 -3.85 1.51 8.46
CA GLY A 38 -4.04 0.31 7.67
C GLY A 38 -4.45 0.61 6.25
N TRP A 39 -5.10 -0.36 5.64
CA TRP A 39 -5.60 -0.27 4.28
C TRP A 39 -7.06 -0.73 4.23
N GLU A 40 -7.82 -0.14 3.31
CA GLU A 40 -9.16 -0.58 2.92
C GLU A 40 -9.15 -0.97 1.45
N CYS A 41 -9.76 -2.10 1.10
CA CYS A 41 -10.04 -2.46 -0.27
C CYS A 41 -11.28 -1.73 -0.76
N LEU A 42 -11.08 -0.80 -1.69
CA LEU A 42 -12.12 0.01 -2.30
C LEU A 42 -13.11 -0.80 -3.14
N ALA A 43 -12.75 -2.04 -3.49
CA ALA A 43 -13.58 -2.92 -4.31
C ALA A 43 -14.53 -3.82 -3.50
N CYS A 44 -14.18 -4.18 -2.27
CA CYS A 44 -14.97 -5.14 -1.46
C CYS A 44 -15.11 -4.78 0.02
N GLY A 45 -14.54 -3.66 0.46
CA GLY A 45 -14.63 -3.14 1.82
C GLY A 45 -13.77 -3.88 2.86
N GLU A 46 -12.91 -4.82 2.44
CA GLU A 46 -12.01 -5.50 3.36
C GLU A 46 -11.00 -4.52 3.96
N VAL A 47 -10.76 -4.60 5.26
CA VAL A 47 -9.80 -3.75 5.97
C VAL A 47 -8.71 -4.58 6.62
N GLY A 48 -7.48 -4.05 6.62
CA GLY A 48 -6.36 -4.67 7.31
C GLY A 48 -5.52 -3.64 8.03
N ARG A 49 -5.04 -4.00 9.23
CA ARG A 49 -4.10 -3.17 9.99
C ARG A 49 -2.68 -3.34 9.46
N ALA A 50 -1.89 -2.28 9.55
CA ALA A 50 -0.48 -2.27 9.22
C ALA A 50 0.33 -1.73 10.41
N ASP A 51 1.54 -2.25 10.57
CA ASP A 51 2.48 -1.76 11.59
C ASP A 51 3.21 -0.51 11.09
N ARG A 52 3.43 -0.39 9.77
CA ARG A 52 4.18 0.71 9.16
C ARG A 52 3.74 1.01 7.72
N VAL A 53 3.87 2.28 7.34
CA VAL A 53 3.69 2.75 5.95
C VAL A 53 5.04 3.11 5.35
N GLU A 54 5.37 2.49 4.22
CA GLU A 54 6.41 2.94 3.31
C GLU A 54 5.79 3.90 2.29
N TRP A 55 6.20 5.17 2.35
CA TRP A 55 5.74 6.19 1.40
C TRP A 55 6.55 6.10 0.11
N ILE A 56 5.84 5.99 -1.01
CA ILE A 56 6.42 5.97 -2.35
C ILE A 56 5.99 7.19 -3.15
N ASP A 57 6.92 7.79 -3.89
CA ASP A 57 6.63 8.95 -4.75
C ASP A 57 5.89 8.51 -6.03
N GLY A 58 4.94 9.34 -6.49
CA GLY A 58 4.06 9.07 -7.63
C GLY A 58 4.72 9.23 -9.01
N GLY A 59 6.03 9.02 -9.09
CA GLY A 59 6.82 9.12 -10.31
C GLY A 59 8.06 8.25 -10.18
N THR A 60 8.29 7.42 -11.19
CA THR A 60 9.41 6.45 -11.31
C THR A 60 9.44 5.36 -10.24
N GLU A 61 8.79 4.23 -10.55
CA GLU A 61 9.46 2.96 -10.29
C GLU A 61 10.83 3.06 -10.95
N SER A 62 11.91 2.95 -10.17
CA SER A 62 13.25 2.92 -10.73
C SER A 62 13.38 1.65 -11.56
N SER A 63 13.06 1.75 -12.85
CA SER A 63 13.47 0.81 -13.87
C SER A 63 14.98 0.71 -13.76
N THR A 64 15.46 -0.42 -13.24
CA THR A 64 16.88 -0.72 -13.14
C THR A 64 17.38 -0.89 -14.58
N GLU A 65 17.85 0.20 -15.19
CA GLU A 65 18.58 0.17 -16.46
C GLU A 65 19.91 -0.56 -16.20
N THR A 66 19.97 -1.86 -16.52
CA THR A 66 21.23 -2.59 -16.62
C THR A 66 22.05 -1.97 -17.74
N ARG A 67 22.95 -1.05 -17.40
CA ARG A 67 24.11 -0.75 -18.25
C ARG A 67 25.16 -1.83 -17.98
N HIS A 68 25.35 -2.72 -18.95
CA HIS A 68 26.62 -3.40 -19.13
C HIS A 68 27.25 -2.84 -20.41
N ASP A 69 28.45 -2.30 -20.19
CA ASP A 69 29.44 -1.87 -21.18
C ASP A 69 29.92 -3.07 -22.02
#